data_AF-A0A935FHS5-F1
#
_entry.id   AF-A0A935FHS5-F1
#
_cell.length_a   1.000
_cell.length_b   1.000
_cell.length_c   1.000
_cell.angle_alpha   90.00
_cell.angle_beta   90.00
_cell.angle_gamma   90.00
#
_symmetry.space_group_name_H-M   'P 1'
#
loop_
_entity.id
_entity.type
_entity.pdbx_description
1 polymer ?
#
loop_
_entity_poly.entity_id
_entity_poly.type
_entity_poly.pdbx_seq_one_letter_code
_entity_poly.pdbx_strand_id
1 'polypeptide(L)'
;MLQRAQSLVDQLRAQVRTTLGVVVDLAQSLGVPAAVTALLTREPSEPGAPFVVPSAHPTAGQPPRATPTVAAPSAAAPSASRDVASAPGAASGSASGSASGSASGSGGVRAASRRPSRKVALEGDRGRSSQVRMLHAEDAINGSTYLARIIWSLGVAGLEGLGPLRPADMARIIMARAPVSLEPPNVARYIRRSHPPSIAVDHSEGSSHFYKLTAEGQRLFEASFGAS
;
A
#
# COMPACT_ATOMS: atom_id res chain seq x y z
N MET A 1 -40.77 24.83 -0.14
CA MET A 1 -39.47 24.15 -0.38
C MET A 1 -38.63 24.05 0.90
N LEU A 2 -38.37 25.16 1.62
CA LEU A 2 -37.56 25.13 2.86
C LEU A 2 -38.04 24.16 3.96
N GLN A 3 -39.35 24.09 4.23
CA GLN A 3 -39.88 23.19 5.28
C GLN A 3 -39.61 21.71 5.02
N ARG A 4 -39.58 21.26 3.74
CA ARG A 4 -39.28 19.87 3.40
C ARG A 4 -37.79 19.54 3.60
N ALA A 5 -36.90 20.49 3.29
CA ALA A 5 -35.47 20.33 3.53
C ALA A 5 -35.15 20.22 5.03
N GLN A 6 -35.80 21.05 5.86
CA GLN A 6 -35.63 21.00 7.31
C GLN A 6 -36.07 19.65 7.90
N SER A 7 -37.24 19.15 7.47
CA SER A 7 -37.76 17.86 7.89
C SER A 7 -36.82 16.70 7.55
N LEU A 8 -36.15 16.74 6.40
CA LEU A 8 -35.17 15.70 6.02
C LEU A 8 -33.91 15.76 6.87
N VAL A 9 -33.43 16.96 7.21
CA VAL A 9 -32.27 17.12 8.10
C VAL A 9 -32.57 16.59 9.50
N ASP A 10 -33.76 16.88 10.02
CA ASP A 10 -34.16 16.39 11.35
C ASP A 10 -34.36 14.87 11.35
N GLN A 11 -34.91 14.30 10.27
CA GLN A 11 -35.05 12.85 10.12
C GLN A 11 -33.68 12.17 10.03
N LEU A 12 -32.72 12.76 9.31
CA LEU A 12 -31.35 12.24 9.22
C LEU A 12 -30.64 12.29 10.58
N ARG A 13 -30.79 13.40 11.32
CA ARG A 13 -30.23 13.55 12.67
C ARG A 13 -30.81 12.52 13.64
N ALA A 14 -32.12 12.27 13.58
CA ALA A 14 -32.76 11.25 14.39
C ALA A 14 -32.22 9.85 14.05
N GLN A 15 -32.07 9.53 12.77
CA GLN A 15 -31.55 8.24 12.33
C GLN A 15 -30.10 8.02 12.78
N VAL A 16 -29.24 9.05 12.65
CA VAL A 16 -27.84 8.98 13.12
C VAL A 16 -27.75 8.77 14.62
N ARG A 17 -28.58 9.45 15.43
CA ARG A 17 -28.62 9.24 16.89
C ARG A 17 -29.00 7.82 17.26
N THR A 18 -29.99 7.24 16.59
CA THR A 18 -30.42 5.85 16.83
C THR A 18 -29.31 4.86 16.48
N THR A 19 -28.65 5.04 15.31
CA THR A 19 -27.55 4.16 14.90
C THR A 19 -26.36 4.26 15.85
N LEU A 20 -25.98 5.46 16.28
CA LEU A 20 -24.90 5.65 17.26
C LEU A 20 -25.24 5.01 18.61
N GLY A 21 -26.49 5.09 19.06
CA GLY A 21 -26.95 4.42 20.28
C GLY A 21 -26.74 2.90 20.22
N VAL A 22 -27.13 2.26 19.11
CA VAL A 22 -26.95 0.81 18.91
C VAL A 22 -25.47 0.42 18.90
N VAL A 23 -24.60 1.23 18.30
CA VAL A 23 -23.14 0.96 18.26
C VAL A 23 -22.53 1.06 19.66
N VAL A 24 -22.95 2.05 20.47
CA VAL A 24 -22.48 2.22 21.84
C VAL A 24 -22.93 1.04 22.72
N ASP A 25 -24.18 0.60 22.58
CA ASP A 25 -24.74 -0.53 23.34
C ASP A 25 -24.04 -1.85 22.98
N LEU A 26 -23.76 -2.06 21.68
CA LEU A 26 -22.99 -3.21 21.20
C LEU A 26 -21.55 -3.19 21.74
N ALA A 27 -20.90 -2.02 21.78
CA ALA A 27 -19.54 -1.89 22.32
C ALA A 27 -19.49 -2.20 23.83
N GLN A 28 -20.52 -1.81 24.59
CA GLN A 28 -20.63 -2.15 26.01
C GLN A 28 -20.84 -3.65 26.23
N SER A 29 -21.70 -4.29 25.43
CA SER A 29 -21.94 -5.74 25.47
C SER A 29 -20.67 -6.56 25.18
N LEU A 30 -19.77 -6.03 24.35
CA LEU A 30 -18.47 -6.66 24.03
C LEU A 30 -17.38 -6.42 25.09
N GLY A 31 -17.69 -5.78 26.22
CA GLY A 31 -16.73 -5.53 27.29
C GLY A 31 -15.65 -4.51 26.93
N VAL A 32 -15.92 -3.62 25.98
CA VAL A 32 -15.00 -2.53 25.63
C VAL A 32 -14.90 -1.58 26.82
N PRO A 33 -13.69 -1.29 27.33
CA PRO A 33 -13.51 -0.44 28.51
C PRO A 33 -14.07 0.97 28.25
N ALA A 34 -14.79 1.53 29.22
CA ALA A 34 -15.52 2.80 29.12
C ALA A 34 -14.66 3.99 28.66
N ALA A 35 -13.34 3.93 28.83
CA ALA A 35 -12.39 4.91 28.32
C ALA A 35 -12.37 5.03 26.79
N VAL A 36 -12.63 3.93 26.06
CA VAL A 36 -12.70 3.92 24.59
C VAL A 36 -14.05 4.47 24.11
N THR A 37 -15.12 4.22 24.86
CA THR A 37 -16.45 4.80 24.58
C THR A 37 -16.46 6.32 24.74
N ALA A 38 -15.74 6.86 25.74
CA ALA A 38 -15.61 8.31 25.95
C ALA A 38 -14.86 9.05 24.82
N LEU A 39 -14.02 8.35 24.06
CA LEU A 39 -13.33 8.89 22.88
C LEU A 39 -14.25 9.03 21.66
N LEU A 40 -15.32 8.22 21.58
CA LEU A 40 -16.31 8.24 20.49
C LEU A 40 -17.42 9.29 20.70
N THR A 41 -17.67 9.73 21.93
CA THR A 41 -18.68 10.76 22.27
C THR A 41 -18.13 12.18 22.41
N ARG A 42 -16.84 12.40 22.14
CA ARG A 42 -16.24 13.73 22.20
C ARG A 42 -16.72 14.58 21.01
N GLU A 43 -17.83 15.29 21.23
CA GLU A 43 -18.38 16.31 20.34
C GLU A 43 -17.27 17.24 19.84
N PRO A 44 -17.24 17.57 18.54
CA PRO A 44 -16.33 18.57 18.00
C PRO A 44 -16.70 19.94 18.57
N SER A 45 -15.93 20.42 19.55
CA SER A 45 -16.04 21.79 20.04
C SER A 45 -15.93 22.80 18.88
N GLU A 46 -16.82 23.78 18.90
CA GLU A 46 -17.08 24.77 17.85
C GLU A 46 -15.82 25.43 17.24
N PRO A 47 -15.82 25.68 15.92
CA PRO A 47 -14.82 26.51 15.27
C PRO A 47 -15.18 28.00 15.45
N GLY A 48 -14.72 28.61 16.55
CA GLY A 48 -15.07 30.00 16.89
C GLY A 48 -13.94 30.89 17.41
N ALA A 49 -12.68 30.45 17.38
CA ALA A 49 -11.56 31.29 17.79
C ALA A 49 -10.82 31.84 16.55
N PRO A 50 -10.77 33.18 16.34
CA PRO A 50 -9.98 33.77 15.27
C PRO A 50 -8.49 33.50 15.50
N PHE A 51 -7.88 32.86 14.50
CA PHE A 51 -6.46 32.57 14.44
C PHE A 51 -5.67 33.90 14.40
N VAL A 52 -5.10 34.30 15.53
CA VAL A 52 -4.17 35.43 15.61
C VAL A 52 -2.87 35.00 14.92
N VAL A 53 -2.61 35.56 13.74
CA VAL A 53 -1.36 35.37 13.00
C VAL A 53 -0.30 36.28 13.61
N PRO A 54 0.76 35.78 14.26
CA PRO A 54 1.88 36.62 14.64
C PRO A 54 2.65 37.03 13.36
N SER A 55 2.58 38.31 13.02
CA SER A 55 3.44 38.92 11.99
C SER A 55 4.89 38.92 12.48
N ALA A 56 5.69 37.99 11.98
CA ALA A 56 7.14 38.01 12.14
C ALA A 56 7.73 38.89 11.03
N HIS A 57 8.29 40.03 11.44
CA HIS A 57 9.13 40.87 10.58
C HIS A 57 10.37 40.09 10.10
N PRO A 58 10.80 40.23 8.84
CA PRO A 58 12.10 39.74 8.40
C PRO A 58 13.21 40.67 8.90
N THR A 59 14.03 40.17 9.82
CA THR A 59 15.32 40.78 10.17
C THR A 59 16.27 40.65 8.98
N ALA A 60 16.52 41.78 8.32
CA ALA A 60 17.57 41.94 7.33
C ALA A 60 18.95 41.79 8.01
N GLY A 61 19.84 41.00 7.39
CA GLY A 61 21.26 41.01 7.72
C GLY A 61 21.86 39.64 8.00
N GLN A 62 21.97 38.80 6.95
CA GLN A 62 22.94 37.72 6.97
C GLN A 62 23.79 37.79 5.69
N PRO A 63 25.11 38.06 5.80
CA PRO A 63 25.98 38.10 4.63
C PRO A 63 26.22 36.68 4.05
N PRO A 64 26.47 36.58 2.74
CA PRO A 64 26.60 35.30 2.06
C PRO A 64 27.84 34.53 2.55
N ARG A 65 27.61 33.31 3.05
CA ARG A 65 28.65 32.38 3.47
C ARG A 65 29.30 31.79 2.22
N ALA A 66 30.62 31.97 2.12
CA ALA A 66 31.45 31.50 1.01
C ALA A 66 31.28 29.98 0.75
N THR A 67 31.11 29.65 -0.53
CA THR A 67 31.15 28.28 -1.07
C THR A 67 32.58 27.71 -0.95
N PRO A 68 32.78 26.52 -0.37
CA PRO A 68 34.03 25.79 -0.53
C PRO A 68 34.11 25.21 -1.94
N THR A 69 34.98 25.79 -2.77
CA THR A 69 35.49 25.20 -4.01
C THR A 69 36.24 23.92 -3.67
N VAL A 70 35.58 22.77 -3.81
CA VAL A 70 36.24 21.46 -3.80
C VAL A 70 36.58 21.09 -5.23
N ALA A 71 37.88 20.90 -5.46
CA ALA A 71 38.52 20.64 -6.72
C ALA A 71 37.93 19.44 -7.47
N ALA A 72 37.79 19.61 -8.78
CA ALA A 72 37.50 18.55 -9.73
C ALA A 72 38.66 17.52 -9.74
N PRO A 73 38.40 16.20 -9.60
CA PRO A 73 39.38 15.21 -9.96
C PRO A 73 39.49 15.10 -11.48
N SER A 74 40.76 15.14 -11.89
CA SER A 74 41.27 15.20 -13.25
C SER A 74 40.84 14.02 -14.13
N ALA A 75 40.70 14.32 -15.42
CA ALA A 75 40.45 13.39 -16.50
C ALA A 75 41.55 12.32 -16.62
N ALA A 76 41.13 11.07 -16.75
CA ALA A 76 41.92 10.01 -17.37
C ALA A 76 40.99 9.13 -18.22
N ALA A 77 41.11 9.29 -19.53
CA ALA A 77 40.75 8.33 -20.56
C ALA A 77 41.99 8.19 -21.47
N PRO A 78 42.12 7.22 -22.40
CA PRO A 78 41.36 5.99 -22.64
C PRO A 78 42.28 4.74 -22.83
N SER A 79 41.67 3.63 -23.27
CA SER A 79 42.27 2.52 -24.05
C SER A 79 42.90 1.34 -23.29
N ALA A 80 42.17 0.22 -23.30
CA ALA A 80 42.77 -1.10 -23.49
C ALA A 80 41.74 -2.04 -24.13
N SER A 81 41.79 -2.13 -25.46
CA SER A 81 41.22 -3.22 -26.25
C SER A 81 41.89 -4.54 -25.84
N ARG A 82 41.09 -5.57 -25.53
CA ARG A 82 41.52 -6.97 -25.64
C ARG A 82 40.36 -7.79 -26.18
N ASP A 83 40.38 -7.92 -27.50
CA ASP A 83 39.90 -9.08 -28.23
C ASP A 83 40.60 -10.37 -27.76
N VAL A 84 40.00 -11.49 -28.18
CA VAL A 84 40.50 -12.87 -28.17
C VAL A 84 40.11 -13.69 -26.92
N ALA A 85 39.00 -14.44 -27.03
CA ALA A 85 39.07 -15.90 -27.16
C ALA A 85 37.67 -16.51 -27.33
N SER A 86 37.35 -16.88 -28.56
CA SER A 86 36.41 -17.95 -28.87
C SER A 86 36.97 -19.29 -28.40
N ALA A 87 36.16 -20.09 -27.71
CA ALA A 87 36.32 -21.54 -27.65
C ALA A 87 34.93 -22.21 -27.72
N PRO A 88 34.73 -23.18 -28.63
CA PRO A 88 33.48 -23.93 -28.74
C PRO A 88 33.51 -25.12 -27.79
N GLY A 89 32.45 -25.28 -27.00
CA GLY A 89 32.26 -26.41 -26.09
C GLY A 89 30.90 -27.06 -26.32
N ALA A 90 30.80 -27.82 -27.40
CA ALA A 90 29.71 -28.76 -27.60
C ALA A 90 29.77 -29.84 -26.51
N ALA A 91 28.69 -29.99 -25.75
CA ALA A 91 28.40 -31.21 -25.02
C ALA A 91 26.90 -31.48 -25.12
N SER A 92 26.55 -32.25 -26.15
CA SER A 92 25.27 -32.94 -26.23
C SER A 92 25.19 -33.93 -25.07
N GLY A 93 24.14 -33.83 -24.27
CA GLY A 93 23.86 -34.72 -23.15
C GLY A 93 22.42 -35.20 -23.21
N SER A 94 22.13 -36.04 -24.21
CA SER A 94 20.92 -36.86 -24.22
C SER A 94 21.01 -37.85 -23.06
N ALA A 95 20.10 -37.76 -22.10
CA ALA A 95 19.83 -38.81 -21.15
C ALA A 95 18.32 -39.02 -21.04
N SER A 96 17.82 -39.86 -21.94
CA SER A 96 16.61 -40.63 -21.79
C SER A 96 16.75 -41.55 -20.58
N GLY A 97 15.94 -41.31 -19.55
CA GLY A 97 15.85 -42.15 -18.35
C GLY A 97 14.40 -42.48 -18.05
N SER A 98 13.86 -43.47 -18.76
CA SER A 98 12.65 -44.18 -18.36
C SER A 98 12.97 -45.00 -17.10
N ALA A 99 12.33 -44.67 -15.98
CA ALA A 99 12.26 -45.55 -14.82
C ALA A 99 10.82 -45.58 -14.31
N SER A 100 10.12 -46.65 -14.69
CA SER A 100 8.89 -47.10 -14.07
C SER A 100 9.19 -47.54 -12.63
N GLY A 101 8.60 -46.84 -11.66
CA GLY A 101 8.60 -47.24 -10.26
C GLY A 101 7.17 -47.27 -9.74
N SER A 102 6.48 -48.39 -9.96
CA SER A 102 5.23 -48.71 -9.27
C SER A 102 5.54 -49.04 -7.82
N ALA A 103 5.13 -48.18 -6.89
CA ALA A 103 5.07 -48.49 -5.47
C ALA A 103 3.66 -48.15 -4.96
N SER A 104 2.85 -49.20 -4.82
CA SER A 104 1.61 -49.19 -4.05
C SER A 104 1.93 -48.93 -2.59
N GLY A 105 1.63 -47.73 -2.12
CA GLY A 105 1.63 -47.35 -0.71
C GLY A 105 0.22 -46.96 -0.28
N SER A 106 -0.55 -47.94 0.18
CA SER A 106 -1.78 -47.76 0.94
C SER A 106 -1.43 -47.15 2.30
N GLY A 107 -1.89 -45.93 2.58
CA GLY A 107 -1.76 -45.36 3.93
C GLY A 107 -2.03 -43.87 4.01
N GLY A 108 -3.20 -43.52 4.54
CA GLY A 108 -3.41 -42.23 5.19
C GLY A 108 -3.85 -41.08 4.27
N VAL A 109 -5.12 -41.07 3.91
CA VAL A 109 -5.84 -39.84 3.53
C VAL A 109 -5.83 -38.87 4.71
N ARG A 110 -4.75 -38.09 4.84
CA ARG A 110 -4.77 -36.84 5.58
C ARG A 110 -5.49 -35.84 4.69
N ALA A 111 -6.70 -35.45 5.11
CA ALA A 111 -7.50 -34.41 4.49
C ALA A 111 -6.69 -33.11 4.45
N ALA A 112 -5.98 -32.88 3.36
CA ALA A 112 -5.47 -31.57 3.00
C ALA A 112 -6.71 -30.69 2.78
N SER A 113 -6.98 -29.82 3.74
CA SER A 113 -7.97 -28.76 3.63
C SER A 113 -7.55 -27.87 2.46
N ARG A 114 -7.96 -28.27 1.25
CA ARG A 114 -7.77 -27.55 0.00
C ARG A 114 -8.66 -26.31 0.10
N ARG A 115 -8.16 -25.28 0.78
CA ARG A 115 -8.66 -23.92 0.58
C ARG A 115 -8.59 -23.66 -0.92
N PRO A 116 -9.71 -23.26 -1.55
CA PRO A 116 -9.70 -22.95 -2.96
C PRO A 116 -8.68 -21.82 -3.16
N SER A 117 -7.59 -22.12 -3.88
CA SER A 117 -6.71 -21.08 -4.41
C SER A 117 -7.60 -20.20 -5.28
N ARG A 118 -8.02 -19.06 -4.73
CA ARG A 118 -8.67 -17.98 -5.47
C ARG A 118 -7.66 -17.56 -6.53
N LYS A 119 -7.77 -18.20 -7.70
CA LYS A 119 -7.22 -17.68 -8.94
C LYS A 119 -7.93 -16.35 -9.11
N VAL A 120 -7.24 -15.28 -8.70
CA VAL A 120 -7.77 -13.93 -8.65
C VAL A 120 -8.24 -13.58 -10.05
N ALA A 121 -9.55 -13.70 -10.28
CA ALA A 121 -10.21 -13.14 -11.43
C ALA A 121 -10.08 -11.63 -11.28
N LEU A 122 -9.05 -11.05 -11.90
CA LEU A 122 -8.70 -9.62 -11.91
C LEU A 122 -9.77 -8.74 -12.61
N GLU A 123 -10.97 -9.28 -12.81
CA GLU A 123 -11.94 -8.79 -13.78
C GLU A 123 -13.31 -8.43 -13.18
N GLY A 124 -13.57 -8.77 -11.91
CA GLY A 124 -14.90 -8.64 -11.31
C GLY A 124 -14.93 -7.78 -10.04
N ASP A 125 -14.79 -6.47 -10.17
CA ASP A 125 -15.51 -5.42 -9.40
C ASP A 125 -14.87 -4.04 -9.61
N ARG A 126 -14.97 -3.50 -10.83
CA ARG A 126 -14.49 -2.13 -11.14
C ARG A 126 -15.32 -1.01 -10.49
N GLY A 127 -16.40 -1.36 -9.77
CA GLY A 127 -17.35 -0.38 -9.23
C GLY A 127 -16.81 0.43 -8.05
N ARG A 128 -16.10 -0.21 -7.11
CA ARG A 128 -15.58 0.46 -5.89
C ARG A 128 -14.29 1.23 -6.13
N SER A 129 -13.50 0.83 -7.11
CA SER A 129 -12.27 1.54 -7.49
C SER A 129 -12.52 2.85 -8.22
N SER A 130 -13.77 3.16 -8.62
CA SER A 130 -14.14 4.44 -9.23
C SER A 130 -13.94 5.65 -8.33
N GLN A 131 -13.87 5.46 -7.02
CA GLN A 131 -13.66 6.51 -6.02
C GLN A 131 -12.19 6.78 -5.69
N VAL A 132 -11.24 6.09 -6.35
CA VAL A 132 -9.81 6.24 -6.07
C VAL A 132 -9.17 7.12 -7.14
N ARG A 133 -8.46 8.17 -6.72
CA ARG A 133 -7.63 8.97 -7.62
C ARG A 133 -6.59 8.08 -8.29
N MET A 134 -6.42 8.24 -9.60
CA MET A 134 -5.42 7.51 -10.35
C MET A 134 -4.00 7.91 -9.92
N LEU A 135 -3.09 6.95 -9.88
CA LEU A 135 -1.70 7.17 -9.51
C LEU A 135 -0.92 7.81 -10.66
N HIS A 136 -0.26 8.93 -10.39
CA HIS A 136 0.63 9.64 -11.31
C HIS A 136 2.12 9.36 -11.00
N ALA A 137 3.01 9.75 -11.91
CA ALA A 137 4.45 9.44 -11.79
C ALA A 137 5.14 10.26 -10.69
N GLU A 138 4.65 11.49 -10.48
CA GLU A 138 5.08 12.49 -9.52
C GLU A 138 4.54 12.28 -8.10
N ASP A 139 3.54 11.40 -7.92
CA ASP A 139 2.98 11.12 -6.61
C ASP A 139 4.05 10.51 -5.69
N ALA A 140 4.27 11.18 -4.55
CA ALA A 140 5.25 10.78 -3.56
C ALA A 140 4.65 10.89 -2.15
N ILE A 141 4.87 9.86 -1.34
CA ILE A 141 4.51 9.86 0.08
C ILE A 141 5.81 9.84 0.88
N ASN A 142 5.97 10.79 1.81
CA ASN A 142 7.20 10.99 2.57
C ASN A 142 8.45 11.08 1.68
N GLY A 143 8.33 11.76 0.53
CA GLY A 143 9.42 11.91 -0.44
C GLY A 143 9.73 10.66 -1.28
N SER A 144 8.96 9.57 -1.14
CA SER A 144 9.18 8.31 -1.87
C SER A 144 8.03 8.02 -2.84
N THR A 145 8.36 7.98 -4.13
CA THR A 145 7.43 7.55 -5.19
C THR A 145 7.15 6.05 -5.13
N TYR A 146 8.12 5.25 -4.68
CA TYR A 146 7.93 3.82 -4.45
C TYR A 146 6.90 3.55 -3.36
N LEU A 147 6.95 4.32 -2.27
CA LEU A 147 5.97 4.19 -1.18
C LEU A 147 4.56 4.53 -1.66
N ALA A 148 4.42 5.63 -2.41
CA ALA A 148 3.14 6.03 -3.01
C ALA A 148 2.55 4.91 -3.88
N ARG A 149 3.36 4.33 -4.78
CA ARG A 149 2.96 3.22 -5.66
C ARG A 149 2.51 1.99 -4.87
N ILE A 150 3.25 1.61 -3.84
CA ILE A 150 2.94 0.44 -3.02
C ILE A 150 1.65 0.67 -2.22
N ILE A 151 1.54 1.81 -1.54
CA ILE A 151 0.34 2.18 -0.76
C ILE A 151 -0.90 2.21 -1.66
N TRP A 152 -0.79 2.82 -2.83
CA TRP A 152 -1.86 2.86 -3.81
C TRP A 152 -2.31 1.45 -4.23
N SER A 153 -1.37 0.57 -4.61
CA SER A 153 -1.69 -0.79 -5.06
C SER A 153 -2.36 -1.64 -3.97
N LEU A 154 -1.92 -1.51 -2.72
CA LEU A 154 -2.50 -2.22 -1.58
C LEU A 154 -3.87 -1.66 -1.20
N GLY A 155 -4.06 -0.33 -1.25
CA GLY A 155 -5.34 0.30 -0.97
C GLY A 155 -6.40 -0.07 -2.01
N VAL A 156 -6.04 -0.05 -3.30
CA VAL A 156 -6.90 -0.52 -4.39
C VAL A 156 -7.29 -1.98 -4.20
N ALA A 157 -6.33 -2.86 -3.88
CA ALA A 157 -6.61 -4.27 -3.61
C ALA A 157 -7.51 -4.49 -2.37
N GLY A 158 -7.38 -3.64 -1.35
CA GLY A 158 -8.28 -3.63 -0.20
C GLY A 158 -9.72 -3.30 -0.58
N LEU A 159 -9.93 -2.27 -1.40
CA LEU A 159 -11.26 -1.86 -1.88
C LEU A 159 -11.92 -2.91 -2.76
N GLU A 160 -11.13 -3.65 -3.53
CA GLU A 160 -11.58 -4.73 -4.40
C GLU A 160 -11.72 -6.08 -3.69
N GLY A 161 -11.40 -6.15 -2.40
CA GLY A 161 -11.48 -7.39 -1.64
C GLY A 161 -10.49 -8.47 -2.10
N LEU A 162 -9.41 -8.08 -2.80
CA LEU A 162 -8.33 -8.97 -3.21
C LEU A 162 -7.49 -9.42 -1.99
N GLY A 163 -7.47 -8.60 -0.95
CA GLY A 163 -6.77 -8.88 0.30
C GLY A 163 -5.26 -8.57 0.23
N PRO A 164 -4.46 -9.18 1.11
CA PRO A 164 -3.01 -9.01 1.13
C PRO A 164 -2.37 -9.40 -0.20
N LEU A 165 -1.37 -8.64 -0.64
CA LEU A 165 -0.70 -8.85 -1.93
C LEU A 165 0.75 -9.26 -1.80
N ARG A 166 1.23 -9.99 -2.81
CA ARG A 166 2.67 -10.21 -3.03
C ARG A 166 3.26 -9.03 -3.82
N PRO A 167 4.57 -8.79 -3.73
CA PRO A 167 5.24 -7.74 -4.51
C PRO A 167 4.99 -7.83 -6.02
N ALA A 168 4.91 -9.05 -6.57
CA ALA A 168 4.62 -9.27 -7.98
C ALA A 168 3.18 -8.88 -8.36
N ASP A 169 2.22 -9.10 -7.47
CA ASP A 169 0.83 -8.73 -7.70
C ASP A 169 0.63 -7.23 -7.58
N MET A 170 1.33 -6.57 -6.64
CA MET A 170 1.36 -5.10 -6.55
C MET A 170 1.86 -4.47 -7.85
N ALA A 171 3.00 -4.94 -8.37
CA ALA A 171 3.56 -4.47 -9.62
C ALA A 171 2.58 -4.68 -10.79
N ARG A 172 1.93 -5.85 -10.86
CA ARG A 172 0.92 -6.13 -11.89
C ARG A 172 -0.26 -5.17 -11.83
N ILE A 173 -0.78 -4.87 -10.63
CA ILE A 173 -1.89 -3.93 -10.45
C ILE A 173 -1.48 -2.52 -10.90
N ILE A 174 -0.28 -2.07 -10.53
CA ILE A 174 0.25 -0.76 -10.91
C ILE A 174 0.37 -0.67 -12.44
N MET A 175 1.03 -1.64 -13.07
CA MET A 175 1.22 -1.66 -14.53
C MET A 175 -0.10 -1.78 -15.29
N ALA A 176 -1.11 -2.45 -14.74
CA ALA A 176 -2.40 -2.63 -15.38
C ALA A 176 -3.30 -1.40 -15.33
N ARG A 177 -3.05 -0.46 -14.39
CA ARG A 177 -4.03 0.58 -14.04
C ARG A 177 -3.46 1.99 -13.90
N ALA A 178 -2.15 2.14 -13.81
CA ALA A 178 -1.48 3.41 -13.74
C ALA A 178 -0.54 3.56 -14.94
N PRO A 179 -0.30 4.80 -15.43
CA PRO A 179 0.68 5.08 -16.49
C PRO A 179 2.14 4.96 -16.01
N VAL A 180 2.39 4.19 -14.94
CA VAL A 180 3.66 4.10 -14.23
C VAL A 180 4.14 2.65 -14.25
N SER A 181 5.38 2.44 -14.66
CA SER A 181 6.01 1.11 -14.59
C SER A 181 6.74 0.92 -13.27
N LEU A 182 6.60 -0.28 -12.69
CA LEU A 182 7.29 -0.68 -11.48
C LEU A 182 7.62 -2.17 -11.52
N GLU A 183 8.91 -2.49 -11.61
CA GLU A 183 9.39 -3.87 -11.66
C GLU A 183 9.21 -4.60 -10.31
N PRO A 184 8.68 -5.84 -10.30
CA PRO A 184 8.46 -6.62 -9.08
C PRO A 184 9.68 -6.74 -8.14
N PRO A 185 10.93 -6.95 -8.62
CA PRO A 185 12.10 -7.03 -7.75
C PRO A 185 12.35 -5.74 -6.97
N ASN A 186 12.00 -4.58 -7.54
CA ASN A 186 12.21 -3.29 -6.90
C ASN A 186 11.22 -3.07 -5.75
N VAL A 187 9.97 -3.54 -5.90
CA VAL A 187 8.96 -3.50 -4.82
C VAL A 187 9.44 -4.31 -3.62
N ALA A 188 9.84 -5.57 -3.86
CA ALA A 188 10.31 -6.44 -2.80
C ALA A 188 11.56 -5.88 -2.11
N ARG A 189 12.51 -5.35 -2.88
CA ARG A 189 13.72 -4.72 -2.36
C ARG A 189 13.42 -3.48 -1.53
N TYR A 190 12.47 -2.65 -1.98
CA TYR A 190 12.07 -1.44 -1.25
C TYR A 190 11.49 -1.79 0.12
N ILE A 191 10.52 -2.70 0.20
CA ILE A 191 9.87 -3.07 1.46
C ILE A 191 10.88 -3.66 2.45
N ARG A 192 11.76 -4.56 1.99
CA ARG A 192 12.80 -5.16 2.84
C ARG A 192 13.87 -4.19 3.31
N ARG A 193 14.16 -3.12 2.57
CA ARG A 193 15.22 -2.16 2.93
C ARG A 193 14.69 -1.02 3.80
N SER A 194 13.48 -0.55 3.50
CA SER A 194 12.90 0.64 4.13
C SER A 194 11.99 0.33 5.31
N HIS A 195 11.47 -0.91 5.41
CA HIS A 195 10.55 -1.33 6.47
C HIS A 195 9.49 -0.26 6.84
N PRO A 196 8.71 0.22 5.85
CA PRO A 196 7.82 1.34 6.07
C PRO A 196 6.72 0.97 7.10
N PRO A 197 6.45 1.81 8.12
CA PRO A 197 5.48 1.51 9.18
C PRO A 197 4.02 1.42 8.67
N SER A 198 3.77 1.99 7.48
CA SER A 198 2.51 1.92 6.77
C SER A 198 2.18 0.54 6.17
N ILE A 199 3.12 -0.42 6.20
CA ILE A 199 2.96 -1.73 5.59
C ILE A 199 3.26 -2.82 6.62
N ALA A 200 2.31 -3.75 6.81
CA ALA A 200 2.49 -4.94 7.63
C ALA A 200 2.64 -6.19 6.75
N VAL A 201 3.45 -7.14 7.23
CA VAL A 201 3.51 -8.49 6.67
C VAL A 201 2.30 -9.27 7.17
N ASP A 202 1.59 -9.94 6.27
CA ASP A 202 0.56 -10.90 6.62
C ASP A 202 1.09 -12.33 6.52
N HIS A 203 0.98 -13.08 7.61
CA HIS A 203 1.45 -14.46 7.75
C HIS A 203 0.31 -15.48 7.60
N SER A 204 -0.87 -15.03 7.17
CA SER A 204 -2.07 -15.85 7.05
C SER A 204 -1.98 -16.98 6.01
N GLU A 205 -1.11 -16.86 4.99
CA GLU A 205 -0.99 -17.81 3.86
C GLU A 205 0.40 -18.48 3.76
N GLY A 206 0.93 -18.99 4.87
CA GLY A 206 2.12 -19.85 4.87
C GLY A 206 3.44 -19.09 4.66
N SER A 207 4.39 -19.70 3.91
CA SER A 207 5.78 -19.22 3.81
C SER A 207 5.98 -18.00 2.90
N SER A 208 4.96 -17.60 2.13
CA SER A 208 5.07 -16.47 1.21
C SER A 208 4.81 -15.15 1.94
N HIS A 209 5.65 -14.14 1.68
CA HIS A 209 5.45 -12.80 2.22
C HIS A 209 4.30 -12.10 1.47
N PHE A 210 3.15 -12.04 2.11
CA PHE A 210 2.05 -11.17 1.73
C PHE A 210 2.10 -9.89 2.55
N TYR A 211 1.59 -8.80 1.98
CA TYR A 211 1.62 -7.49 2.63
C TYR A 211 0.24 -6.85 2.59
N LYS A 212 -0.06 -6.08 3.64
CA LYS A 212 -1.30 -5.31 3.79
C LYS A 212 -1.00 -3.93 4.38
N LEU A 213 -1.91 -2.98 4.17
CA LEU A 213 -1.81 -1.67 4.83
C LEU A 213 -2.06 -1.81 6.34
N THR A 214 -1.29 -1.07 7.13
CA THR A 214 -1.62 -0.81 8.54
C THR A 214 -2.69 0.28 8.64
N ALA A 215 -3.19 0.56 9.85
CA ALA A 215 -4.10 1.68 10.08
C ALA A 215 -3.47 3.05 9.72
N GLU A 216 -2.14 3.17 9.80
CA GLU A 216 -1.41 4.34 9.32
C GLU A 216 -1.37 4.37 7.79
N GLY A 217 -1.01 3.25 7.16
CA GLY A 217 -1.01 3.13 5.70
C GLY A 217 -2.36 3.39 5.06
N GLN A 218 -3.45 2.96 5.71
CA GLN A 218 -4.81 3.20 5.27
C GLN A 218 -5.14 4.71 5.28
N ARG A 219 -4.76 5.42 6.35
CA ARG A 219 -4.93 6.88 6.43
C ARG A 219 -4.12 7.62 5.36
N LEU A 220 -2.89 7.18 5.10
CA LEU A 220 -2.07 7.75 4.02
C LEU A 220 -2.69 7.52 2.64
N PHE A 221 -3.27 6.33 2.42
CA PHE A 221 -3.98 6.01 1.20
C PHE A 221 -5.19 6.92 0.99
N GLU A 222 -6.05 7.05 2.01
CA GLU A 222 -7.26 7.90 1.96
C GLU A 222 -6.89 9.37 1.76
N ALA A 223 -5.89 9.88 2.49
CA ALA A 223 -5.47 11.27 2.38
C ALA A 223 -4.87 11.61 1.01
N SER A 224 -4.18 10.67 0.35
CA SER A 224 -3.46 10.93 -0.90
C SER A 224 -4.27 10.59 -2.16
N PHE A 225 -5.20 9.63 -2.04
CA PHE A 225 -5.88 9.01 -3.18
C PHE A 225 -7.39 8.82 -2.99
N GLY A 226 -7.96 9.13 -1.82
CA GLY A 226 -9.40 9.10 -1.62
C GLY A 226 -10.10 10.14 -2.51
N ALA A 227 -11.35 9.86 -2.90
CA ALA A 227 -12.22 10.85 -3.53
C ALA A 227 -12.39 12.02 -2.57
N SER A 228 -11.84 13.18 -2.95
CA SER A 228 -12.17 14.47 -2.33
C SER A 228 -13.52 14.96 -2.79
#